data_AF-A0A5N5T1A9-F1
#
_entry.id   AF-A0A5N5T1A9-F1
#
_cell.length_a   1.000
_cell.length_b   1.000
_cell.length_c   1.000
_cell.angle_alpha   90.00
_cell.angle_beta   90.00
_cell.angle_gamma   90.00
#
_symmetry.space_group_name_H-M   'P 1'
#
loop_
_entity.id
_entity.type
_entity.pdbx_description
1 polymer ?
#
loop_
_entity_poly.entity_id
_entity_poly.type
_entity_poly.pdbx_seq_one_letter_code
_entity_poly.pdbx_strand_id
1 'polypeptide(L)'
;MKRLNRGLSRREKYKNKICGIVESNFRFANVFLQVVGSGAYGAPQSLIVQSHYHRFLFNCGEGMRRIALDNKIECDYFTRLFLTSCSWDNVSGLPGFVIRENKVEEIMPVIRRICGPSVSEISPSKESSKYVLAYICTFPLERGILSTTKLVSADVPPGPLVDDLRNGLTVTLPDGRIVTPLDVSIHNYNSSSFIVLEIPSVEYLESLISSSDFDKYKKEGTCNHPEENDLKIIVHFSPHEVMKDSRYRRPKSLIMLDCGKGTLNQLVRLMGKDETRSTLRHLKLIFISHIHQDHHMGLSAILTERRKAFLEADIKSPPPLYILLPPDVFPVLQNFRHCFDLDIQNVVFIDNIKLTGNYNKNFYKYRNLTEFLELERVTTAFVHHVRNSFGIALKHIDGWKIVYSGDCRPSKNLVDIGENCDLLIHEATFEDELFKEAEINGHSTVSQAVKMGINMNAKFTILTHFSQRYQTLPLLDERVIKENVGIAFDNMKVTFQDLPYLRHMYPTLKEIFYEDFQQSDAQRLRRSF
;
A
#
# COMPACT_ATOMS: atom_id res chain seq x y z
N MET A 1 -24.32 -39.39 25.41
CA MET A 1 -23.19 -39.88 24.60
C MET A 1 -22.96 -41.40 24.58
N LYS A 2 -23.40 -42.23 25.55
CA LYS A 2 -23.09 -43.68 25.56
C LYS A 2 -23.85 -44.57 24.54
N ARG A 3 -24.85 -44.05 23.82
CA ARG A 3 -25.69 -44.83 22.87
C ARG A 3 -25.36 -44.66 21.37
N LEU A 4 -24.40 -43.80 20.98
CA LEU A 4 -24.09 -43.50 19.57
C LEU A 4 -22.86 -44.24 18.97
N ASN A 5 -22.12 -45.05 19.74
CA ASN A 5 -20.81 -45.60 19.30
C ASN A 5 -20.82 -47.08 18.83
N ARG A 6 -21.99 -47.70 18.67
CA ARG A 6 -22.10 -49.09 18.17
C ARG A 6 -22.16 -49.10 16.64
N GLY A 7 -21.01 -49.25 15.99
CA GLY A 7 -20.89 -49.36 14.52
C GLY A 7 -19.64 -48.70 13.93
N LEU A 8 -18.97 -47.82 14.67
CA LEU A 8 -17.82 -47.05 14.18
C LEU A 8 -16.53 -47.89 14.12
N SER A 9 -15.74 -47.69 13.06
CA SER A 9 -14.40 -48.25 12.89
C SER A 9 -13.45 -47.78 14.01
N ARG A 10 -12.35 -48.51 14.26
CA ARG A 10 -11.33 -48.13 15.26
C ARG A 10 -10.82 -46.70 15.05
N ARG A 11 -10.63 -46.30 13.79
CA ARG A 11 -10.14 -44.97 13.39
C ARG A 11 -11.16 -43.87 13.65
N GLU A 12 -12.44 -44.14 13.45
CA GLU A 12 -13.52 -43.18 13.75
C GLU A 12 -13.75 -43.00 15.25
N LYS A 13 -13.65 -44.08 16.05
CA LYS A 13 -13.70 -43.97 17.51
C LYS A 13 -12.54 -43.15 18.06
N TYR A 14 -11.35 -43.33 17.50
CA TYR A 14 -10.15 -42.56 17.82
C TYR A 14 -10.31 -41.08 17.42
N LYS A 15 -10.77 -40.80 16.21
CA LYS A 15 -11.08 -39.44 15.72
C LYS A 15 -12.12 -38.73 16.60
N ASN A 16 -13.21 -39.41 16.96
CA ASN A 16 -14.25 -38.83 17.83
C ASN A 16 -13.76 -38.53 19.25
N LYS A 17 -12.82 -39.33 19.78
CA LYS A 17 -12.23 -39.10 21.09
C LYS A 17 -11.31 -37.87 21.08
N ILE A 18 -10.52 -37.69 20.01
CA ILE A 18 -9.71 -36.48 19.80
C ILE A 18 -10.61 -35.26 19.54
N CYS A 19 -11.69 -35.40 18.76
CA CYS A 19 -12.65 -34.32 18.50
C CYS A 19 -13.28 -33.78 19.80
N GLY A 20 -13.75 -34.67 20.68
CA GLY A 20 -14.31 -34.26 21.97
C GLY A 20 -13.31 -33.60 22.92
N ILE A 21 -12.01 -33.86 22.75
CA ILE A 21 -10.91 -33.23 23.49
C ILE A 21 -10.56 -31.86 22.88
N VAL A 22 -10.71 -31.68 21.57
CA VAL A 22 -10.45 -30.41 20.88
C VAL A 22 -11.63 -29.44 21.00
N GLU A 23 -12.89 -29.89 21.02
CA GLU A 23 -14.08 -29.01 21.03
C GLU A 23 -14.34 -28.29 22.36
N SER A 24 -13.65 -28.64 23.46
CA SER A 24 -13.80 -27.95 24.75
C SER A 24 -13.05 -26.61 24.75
N ASN A 25 -13.80 -25.52 24.55
CA ASN A 25 -13.43 -24.09 24.66
C ASN A 25 -12.55 -23.49 23.55
N PHE A 26 -13.11 -23.31 22.35
CA PHE A 26 -12.56 -22.41 21.33
C PHE A 26 -13.47 -21.18 21.14
N ARG A 27 -12.90 -19.99 21.24
CA ARG A 27 -13.49 -18.73 20.78
C ARG A 27 -12.40 -17.94 20.09
N PHE A 28 -12.61 -17.60 18.82
CA PHE A 28 -11.77 -16.66 18.08
C PHE A 28 -11.66 -15.35 18.88
N ALA A 29 -10.46 -14.85 19.17
CA ALA A 29 -10.32 -13.46 19.60
C ALA A 29 -10.35 -12.55 18.36
N ASN A 30 -11.53 -12.42 17.74
CA ASN A 30 -11.76 -11.31 16.82
C ASN A 30 -11.57 -10.01 17.62
N VAL A 31 -10.62 -9.19 17.17
CA VAL A 31 -10.42 -7.84 17.68
C VAL A 31 -11.18 -6.88 16.78
N PHE A 32 -12.09 -6.13 17.38
CA PHE A 32 -12.89 -5.11 16.73
C PHE A 32 -12.37 -3.74 17.13
N LEU A 33 -12.18 -2.87 16.14
CA LEU A 33 -11.80 -1.48 16.33
C LEU A 33 -12.97 -0.62 15.89
N GLN A 34 -13.53 0.15 16.81
CA GLN A 34 -14.69 1.00 16.59
C GLN A 34 -14.35 2.45 16.89
N VAL A 35 -14.38 3.30 15.87
CA VAL A 35 -14.29 4.75 16.03
C VAL A 35 -15.61 5.25 16.60
N VAL A 36 -15.60 5.78 17.82
CA VAL A 36 -16.82 6.30 18.48
C VAL A 36 -16.97 7.79 18.21
N GLY A 37 -15.87 8.52 18.15
CA GLY A 37 -15.87 9.92 17.76
C GLY A 37 -14.63 10.26 16.95
N SER A 38 -14.85 11.05 15.90
CA SER A 38 -13.85 11.38 14.89
C SER A 38 -13.02 12.63 15.23
N GLY A 39 -13.36 13.35 16.29
CA GLY A 39 -12.82 14.70 16.54
C GLY A 39 -13.47 15.81 15.72
N ALA A 40 -14.60 15.53 15.04
CA ALA A 40 -15.40 16.57 14.40
C ALA A 40 -16.01 17.52 15.46
N TYR A 41 -16.45 18.71 15.05
CA TYR A 41 -17.06 19.67 15.98
C TYR A 41 -18.25 19.04 16.71
N GLY A 42 -18.17 18.96 18.04
CA GLY A 42 -19.17 18.30 18.89
C GLY A 42 -19.02 16.79 19.08
N ALA A 43 -17.96 16.16 18.55
CA ALA A 43 -17.63 14.75 18.77
C ALA A 43 -16.17 14.61 19.23
N PRO A 44 -15.88 13.95 20.36
CA PRO A 44 -14.52 13.78 20.85
C PRO A 44 -13.73 12.83 19.95
N GLN A 45 -12.40 12.88 20.00
CA GLN A 45 -11.58 11.84 19.39
C GLN A 45 -11.61 10.63 20.34
N SER A 46 -12.26 9.54 19.95
CA SER A 46 -12.40 8.38 20.84
C SER A 46 -12.50 7.07 20.07
N LEU A 47 -11.78 6.06 20.55
CA LEU A 47 -11.68 4.75 19.94
C LEU A 47 -11.96 3.64 20.95
N ILE A 48 -12.82 2.69 20.60
CA ILE A 48 -12.99 1.45 21.34
C ILE A 48 -12.28 0.32 20.61
N VAL A 49 -11.48 -0.44 21.35
CA VAL A 49 -10.88 -1.69 20.88
C VAL A 49 -11.43 -2.83 21.72
N GLN A 50 -12.16 -3.74 21.10
CA GLN A 50 -12.84 -4.82 21.77
C GLN A 50 -12.33 -6.18 21.29
N SER A 51 -11.88 -7.01 22.23
CA SER A 51 -11.75 -8.45 22.05
C SER A 51 -12.92 -9.17 22.72
N HIS A 52 -12.92 -10.50 22.66
CA HIS A 52 -13.94 -11.30 23.33
C HIS A 52 -13.96 -11.10 24.86
N TYR A 53 -12.80 -10.78 25.46
CA TYR A 53 -12.64 -10.68 26.91
C TYR A 53 -12.42 -9.26 27.41
N HIS A 54 -11.96 -8.36 26.54
CA HIS A 54 -11.54 -7.02 26.96
C HIS A 54 -12.12 -5.95 26.05
N ARG A 55 -12.55 -4.84 26.67
CA ARG A 55 -12.90 -3.60 25.96
C ARG A 55 -11.98 -2.50 26.45
N PHE A 56 -11.21 -1.94 25.53
CA PHE A 56 -10.30 -0.83 25.77
C PHE A 56 -10.91 0.44 25.20
N LEU A 57 -10.87 1.52 25.97
CA LEU A 57 -11.26 2.85 25.50
C LEU A 57 -10.01 3.73 25.39
N PHE A 58 -9.80 4.33 24.23
CA PHE A 58 -8.79 5.36 23.99
C PHE A 58 -9.47 6.71 23.90
N ASN A 59 -9.06 7.63 24.79
CA ASN A 59 -9.61 8.96 24.99
C ASN A 59 -11.11 8.99 25.36
N CYS A 60 -11.48 9.97 26.17
CA CYS A 60 -12.83 10.13 26.69
C CYS A 60 -13.17 11.61 26.83
N GLY A 61 -13.39 12.26 25.69
CA GLY A 61 -13.79 13.66 25.64
C GLY A 61 -15.27 13.89 25.93
N GLU A 62 -15.64 15.16 25.96
CA GLU A 62 -17.01 15.61 26.21
C GLU A 62 -18.00 14.94 25.25
N GLY A 63 -19.17 14.56 25.78
CA GLY A 63 -20.23 13.93 24.98
C GLY A 63 -20.00 12.44 24.65
N MET A 64 -18.84 11.86 24.94
CA MET A 64 -18.53 10.44 24.68
C MET A 64 -19.62 9.49 25.20
N ARG A 65 -20.09 9.72 26.45
CA ARG A 65 -21.15 8.90 27.04
C ARG A 65 -22.48 9.00 26.29
N ARG A 66 -22.84 10.21 25.83
CA ARG A 66 -24.06 10.44 25.06
C ARG A 66 -23.98 9.72 23.71
N ILE A 67 -22.84 9.86 23.01
CA ILE A 67 -22.59 9.18 21.74
C ILE A 67 -22.67 7.67 21.93
N ALA A 68 -22.09 7.14 23.00
CA ALA A 68 -22.17 5.71 23.29
C ALA A 68 -23.61 5.24 23.53
N LEU A 69 -24.43 5.99 24.29
CA LEU A 69 -25.84 5.69 24.50
C LEU A 69 -26.64 5.72 23.18
N ASP A 70 -26.45 6.77 22.38
CA ASP A 70 -27.17 6.96 21.12
C ASP A 70 -26.85 5.84 20.11
N ASN A 71 -25.61 5.33 20.14
CA ASN A 71 -25.15 4.22 19.31
C ASN A 71 -25.31 2.84 19.96
N LYS A 72 -26.01 2.73 21.09
CA LYS A 72 -26.23 1.47 21.83
C LYS A 72 -24.93 0.73 22.18
N ILE A 73 -23.87 1.47 22.47
CA ILE A 73 -22.58 0.94 22.92
C ILE A 73 -22.64 0.77 24.43
N GLU A 74 -22.61 -0.49 24.87
CA GLU A 74 -22.55 -0.83 26.29
C GLU A 74 -21.20 -0.41 26.91
N CYS A 75 -21.26 0.59 27.78
CA CYS A 75 -20.09 1.19 28.43
C CYS A 75 -19.77 0.61 29.81
N ASP A 76 -20.62 -0.26 30.34
CA ASP A 76 -20.55 -0.76 31.72
C ASP A 76 -19.40 -1.77 31.93
N TYR A 77 -18.68 -2.15 30.86
CA TYR A 77 -17.67 -3.22 30.86
C TYR A 77 -16.32 -2.80 30.24
N PHE A 78 -15.96 -1.52 30.23
CA PHE A 78 -14.60 -1.15 29.84
C PHE A 78 -13.59 -1.74 30.82
N THR A 79 -12.68 -2.54 30.29
CA THR A 79 -11.64 -3.20 31.08
C THR A 79 -10.51 -2.23 31.41
N ARG A 80 -10.14 -1.34 30.48
CA ARG A 80 -9.08 -0.33 30.67
C ARG A 80 -9.35 0.93 29.83
N LEU A 81 -8.93 2.07 30.38
CA LEU A 81 -8.90 3.37 29.71
C LEU A 81 -7.45 3.76 29.41
N PHE A 82 -7.21 4.23 28.19
CA PHE A 82 -5.93 4.77 27.73
C PHE A 82 -6.13 6.21 27.28
N LEU A 83 -5.31 7.12 27.79
CA LEU A 83 -5.36 8.54 27.43
C LEU A 83 -4.09 8.88 26.65
N THR A 84 -4.22 9.44 25.46
CA THR A 84 -3.06 9.86 24.66
C THR A 84 -2.48 11.18 25.16
N SER A 85 -3.27 12.06 25.78
CA SER A 85 -2.78 13.24 26.50
C SER A 85 -3.74 13.65 27.62
N CYS A 86 -3.25 14.39 28.63
CA CYS A 86 -4.11 15.04 29.63
C CYS A 86 -4.59 16.41 29.11
N SER A 87 -5.31 16.39 27.99
CA SER A 87 -6.03 17.54 27.45
C SER A 87 -7.50 17.47 27.87
N TRP A 88 -8.16 18.63 27.94
CA TRP A 88 -9.61 18.67 28.20
C TRP A 88 -10.39 17.82 27.18
N ASP A 89 -9.96 17.83 25.92
CA ASP A 89 -10.57 17.06 24.84
C ASP A 89 -10.49 15.55 25.03
N ASN A 90 -9.51 15.06 25.82
CA ASN A 90 -9.31 13.64 26.06
C ASN A 90 -9.89 13.15 27.40
N VAL A 91 -10.17 14.04 28.37
CA VAL A 91 -10.55 13.64 29.74
C VAL A 91 -11.93 14.15 30.20
N SER A 92 -12.49 15.16 29.54
CA SER A 92 -13.71 15.84 29.99
C SER A 92 -14.96 14.96 30.05
N GLY A 93 -14.99 13.84 29.33
CA GLY A 93 -16.07 12.86 29.38
C GLY A 93 -16.04 11.94 30.60
N LEU A 94 -14.89 11.80 31.28
CA LEU A 94 -14.69 10.85 32.37
C LEU A 94 -15.64 11.02 33.55
N PRO A 95 -15.92 12.23 34.06
CA PRO A 95 -16.88 12.41 35.15
C PRO A 95 -18.24 11.76 34.84
N GLY A 96 -18.66 11.81 33.57
CA GLY A 96 -19.88 11.17 33.10
C GLY A 96 -19.86 9.64 33.26
N PHE A 97 -18.71 8.98 33.23
CA PHE A 97 -18.57 7.54 33.47
C PHE A 97 -18.36 7.21 34.96
N VAL A 98 -17.57 8.03 35.66
CA VAL A 98 -17.19 7.80 37.07
C VAL A 98 -18.39 7.91 38.04
N ILE A 99 -19.28 8.88 37.83
CA ILE A 99 -20.41 9.17 38.75
C ILE A 99 -21.40 8.00 38.84
N ARG A 100 -21.45 7.11 37.85
CA ARG A 100 -22.40 5.98 37.85
C ARG A 100 -21.82 4.68 38.43
N GLU A 101 -20.50 4.51 38.34
CA GLU A 101 -19.81 3.24 38.62
C GLU A 101 -19.13 3.19 40.01
N ASN A 102 -19.09 4.30 40.76
CA ASN A 102 -18.34 4.41 42.04
C ASN A 102 -16.84 4.04 41.93
N LYS A 103 -16.24 4.09 40.74
CA LYS A 103 -14.83 3.75 40.47
C LYS A 103 -13.86 4.94 40.58
N VAL A 104 -14.20 5.96 41.38
CA VAL A 104 -13.38 7.20 41.54
C VAL A 104 -11.95 6.86 41.95
N GLU A 105 -11.76 5.87 42.82
CA GLU A 105 -10.46 5.47 43.37
C GLU A 105 -9.52 4.82 42.33
N GLU A 106 -10.05 4.22 41.25
CA GLU A 106 -9.25 3.56 40.21
C GLU A 106 -8.73 4.55 39.15
N ILE A 107 -9.46 5.64 38.90
CA ILE A 107 -9.17 6.58 37.80
C ILE A 107 -8.27 7.73 38.27
N MET A 108 -8.43 8.17 39.53
CA MET A 108 -7.63 9.26 40.10
C MET A 108 -6.10 9.04 40.06
N PRO A 109 -5.57 7.82 40.29
CA PRO A 109 -4.13 7.57 40.14
C PRO A 109 -3.63 7.76 38.71
N VAL A 110 -4.43 7.41 37.70
CA VAL A 110 -4.08 7.59 36.28
C VAL A 110 -4.05 9.06 35.92
N ILE A 111 -5.06 9.82 36.34
CA ILE A 111 -5.11 11.28 36.15
C ILE A 111 -3.91 11.94 36.85
N ARG A 112 -3.60 11.58 38.10
CA ARG A 112 -2.42 12.11 38.82
C ARG A 112 -1.10 11.76 38.14
N ARG A 113 -0.98 10.57 37.53
CA ARG A 113 0.24 10.14 36.84
C ARG A 113 0.48 10.89 35.54
N ILE A 114 -0.59 11.27 34.83
CA ILE A 114 -0.49 12.00 33.54
C ILE A 114 -0.45 13.52 33.75
N CYS A 115 -1.24 14.06 34.69
CA CYS A 115 -1.41 15.50 34.89
C CYS A 115 -0.51 16.08 36.00
N GLY A 116 0.24 15.24 36.74
CA GLY A 116 1.05 15.67 37.88
C GLY A 116 0.25 15.77 39.20
N PRO A 117 0.92 16.15 40.31
CA PRO A 117 0.30 16.21 41.64
C PRO A 117 -0.85 17.22 41.72
N SER A 118 -1.63 17.13 42.80
CA SER A 118 -2.85 17.95 42.98
C SER A 118 -2.51 19.45 43.07
N VAL A 119 -3.47 20.32 42.75
CA VAL A 119 -3.31 21.79 42.80
C VAL A 119 -2.85 22.30 44.18
N SER A 120 -3.16 21.58 45.25
CA SER A 120 -2.68 21.84 46.61
C SER A 120 -1.19 21.55 46.85
N GLU A 121 -0.51 20.90 45.90
CA GLU A 121 0.90 20.48 45.98
C GLU A 121 1.78 21.20 44.94
N ILE A 122 1.22 22.13 44.17
CA ILE A 122 1.94 22.88 43.13
C ILE A 122 2.73 24.02 43.78
N SER A 123 4.06 23.88 43.84
CA SER A 123 4.94 25.04 43.99
C SER A 123 4.94 25.85 42.68
N PRO A 124 4.96 27.20 42.70
CA PRO A 124 4.69 28.05 41.53
C PRO A 124 5.77 28.03 40.41
N SER A 125 6.77 27.15 40.49
CA SER A 125 8.03 27.31 39.75
C SER A 125 8.41 26.15 38.82
N LYS A 126 7.49 25.26 38.46
CA LYS A 126 7.75 24.24 37.44
C LYS A 126 6.69 24.30 36.35
N GLU A 127 7.07 24.81 35.19
CA GLU A 127 6.34 24.58 33.94
C GLU A 127 5.97 23.10 33.86
N SER A 128 4.68 22.79 33.79
CA SER A 128 4.21 21.42 33.60
C SER A 128 4.59 20.98 32.19
N SER A 129 5.57 20.08 32.05
CA SER A 129 5.89 19.48 30.77
C SER A 129 4.66 18.74 30.24
N LYS A 130 4.16 19.14 29.06
CA LYS A 130 3.03 18.50 28.39
C LYS A 130 3.50 17.23 27.68
N TYR A 131 3.20 16.07 28.25
CA TYR A 131 3.52 14.77 27.66
C TYR A 131 2.36 14.25 26.80
N VAL A 132 2.71 13.60 25.70
CA VAL A 132 1.79 12.87 24.82
C VAL A 132 2.26 11.43 24.76
N LEU A 133 1.33 10.50 24.85
CA LEU A 133 1.57 9.06 24.84
C LEU A 133 1.10 8.47 23.52
N ALA A 134 1.97 7.68 22.91
CA ALA A 134 1.62 6.78 21.84
C ALA A 134 1.54 5.36 22.39
N TYR A 135 0.57 4.59 21.90
CA TYR A 135 0.35 3.21 22.35
C TYR A 135 0.64 2.25 21.21
N ILE A 136 1.64 1.39 21.39
CA ILE A 136 1.88 0.23 20.54
C ILE A 136 1.24 -0.96 21.23
N CYS A 137 0.15 -1.48 20.65
CA CYS A 137 -0.66 -2.52 21.25
C CYS A 137 -0.52 -3.82 20.45
N THR A 138 0.13 -4.81 21.04
CA THR A 138 0.33 -6.13 20.43
C THR A 138 -0.60 -7.15 21.07
N PHE A 139 -1.46 -7.77 20.26
CA PHE A 139 -2.19 -8.96 20.68
C PHE A 139 -1.27 -10.17 20.53
N PRO A 140 -1.06 -10.94 21.62
CA PRO A 140 -0.17 -12.09 21.58
C PRO A 140 -0.66 -13.12 20.57
N LEU A 141 0.29 -13.89 20.01
CA LEU A 141 0.03 -15.03 19.14
C LEU A 141 -1.05 -15.93 19.77
N GLU A 142 -2.22 -16.05 19.14
CA GLU A 142 -3.17 -17.08 19.56
C GLU A 142 -2.64 -18.43 19.08
N ARG A 143 -2.47 -19.35 20.02
CA ARG A 143 -2.07 -20.74 19.74
C ARG A 143 -3.06 -21.33 18.76
N GLY A 144 -2.54 -21.91 17.69
CA GLY A 144 -3.38 -22.43 16.62
C GLY A 144 -4.34 -23.52 17.10
N ILE A 145 -5.49 -23.61 16.42
CA ILE A 145 -6.48 -24.66 16.73
C ILE A 145 -5.88 -26.00 16.36
N LEU A 146 -5.70 -26.90 17.33
CA LEU A 146 -5.24 -28.25 17.05
C LEU A 146 -6.21 -28.94 16.09
N SER A 147 -5.67 -29.42 14.98
CA SER A 147 -6.40 -30.14 13.97
C SER A 147 -6.61 -31.57 14.41
N THR A 148 -7.86 -31.98 14.56
CA THR A 148 -8.20 -33.39 14.81
C THR A 148 -7.66 -34.28 13.69
N THR A 149 -7.70 -33.82 12.44
CA THR A 149 -7.13 -34.53 11.29
C THR A 149 -5.61 -34.60 11.33
N LYS A 150 -4.89 -33.51 11.67
CA LYS A 150 -3.42 -33.54 11.75
C LYS A 150 -2.91 -34.34 12.96
N LEU A 151 -3.58 -34.25 14.10
CA LEU A 151 -3.30 -35.08 15.28
C LEU A 151 -3.46 -36.57 14.96
N VAL A 152 -4.52 -36.92 14.22
CA VAL A 152 -4.78 -38.30 13.79
C VAL A 152 -3.77 -38.77 12.74
N SER A 153 -3.31 -37.90 11.83
CA SER A 153 -2.27 -38.27 10.86
C SER A 153 -0.88 -38.38 11.48
N ALA A 154 -0.63 -37.65 12.58
CA ALA A 154 0.60 -37.71 13.34
C ALA A 154 0.60 -38.84 14.40
N ASP A 155 -0.46 -39.65 14.48
CA ASP A 155 -0.65 -40.74 15.46
C ASP A 155 -0.52 -40.30 16.93
N VAL A 156 -0.92 -39.07 17.26
CA VAL A 156 -0.86 -38.56 18.64
C VAL A 156 -1.92 -39.27 19.52
N PRO A 157 -1.55 -39.98 20.60
CA PRO A 157 -2.53 -40.72 21.38
C PRO A 157 -3.46 -39.76 22.17
N PRO A 158 -4.78 -40.04 22.24
CA PRO A 158 -5.73 -39.20 22.97
C PRO A 158 -5.44 -39.24 24.47
N GLY A 159 -5.33 -38.07 25.10
CA GLY A 159 -5.03 -37.94 26.52
C GLY A 159 -3.98 -36.86 26.78
N PRO A 160 -3.08 -37.05 27.77
CA PRO A 160 -2.17 -36.01 28.26
C PRO A 160 -1.32 -35.35 27.17
N LEU A 161 -0.83 -36.11 26.19
CA LEU A 161 0.00 -35.56 25.11
C LEU A 161 -0.76 -34.57 24.21
N VAL A 162 -2.06 -34.75 24.03
CA VAL A 162 -2.90 -33.77 23.31
C VAL A 162 -3.10 -32.51 24.16
N ASP A 163 -3.20 -32.66 25.49
CA ASP A 163 -3.29 -31.53 26.42
C ASP A 163 -1.95 -30.78 26.51
N ASP A 164 -0.81 -31.46 26.48
CA ASP A 164 0.53 -30.87 26.45
C ASP A 164 0.75 -30.08 25.17
N LEU A 165 0.40 -30.64 24.00
CA LEU A 165 0.40 -29.93 22.72
C LEU A 165 -0.54 -28.71 22.74
N ARG A 166 -1.72 -28.82 23.37
CA ARG A 166 -2.65 -27.69 23.56
C ARG A 166 -2.03 -26.60 24.44
N ASN A 167 -1.25 -27.02 25.45
CA ASN A 167 -0.53 -26.13 26.35
C ASN A 167 0.75 -25.54 25.74
N GLY A 168 1.01 -25.79 24.45
CA GLY A 168 2.14 -25.23 23.72
C GLY A 168 3.45 -25.96 23.97
N LEU A 169 3.40 -27.15 24.59
CA LEU A 169 4.58 -27.97 24.85
C LEU A 169 4.83 -28.90 23.67
N THR A 170 6.10 -29.03 23.28
CA THR A 170 6.54 -30.04 22.33
C THR A 170 6.49 -31.42 23.01
N VAL A 171 5.90 -32.41 22.34
CA VAL A 171 5.78 -33.76 22.89
C VAL A 171 6.61 -34.76 22.11
N THR A 172 7.14 -35.76 22.81
CA THR A 172 7.77 -36.93 22.20
C THR A 172 6.79 -38.09 22.22
N LEU A 173 6.50 -38.65 21.05
CA LEU A 173 5.64 -39.81 20.91
C LEU A 173 6.34 -41.10 21.37
N PRO A 174 5.58 -42.18 21.67
CA PRO A 174 6.15 -43.46 22.12
C PRO A 174 7.13 -44.11 21.15
N ASP A 175 7.10 -43.70 19.87
CA ASP A 175 8.01 -44.15 18.81
C ASP A 175 9.26 -43.27 18.64
N GLY A 176 9.44 -42.26 19.50
CA GLY A 176 10.58 -41.34 19.50
C GLY A 176 10.42 -40.11 18.59
N ARG A 177 9.33 -39.99 17.82
CA ARG A 177 9.07 -38.79 17.00
C ARG A 177 8.73 -37.59 17.88
N ILE A 178 9.27 -36.43 17.52
CA ILE A 178 8.97 -35.16 18.17
C ILE A 178 7.85 -34.46 17.38
N VAL A 179 6.79 -34.06 18.07
CA VAL A 179 5.66 -33.32 17.48
C VAL A 179 5.54 -32.00 18.20
N THR A 180 5.59 -30.91 17.44
CA THR A 180 5.37 -29.56 17.96
C THR A 180 3.89 -29.16 17.82
N PRO A 181 3.39 -28.21 18.63
CA PRO A 181 2.04 -27.66 18.47
C PRO A 181 1.77 -27.10 17.07
N LEU A 182 2.82 -26.62 16.38
CA LEU A 182 2.74 -26.05 15.04
C LEU A 182 2.38 -27.11 13.99
N ASP A 183 2.96 -28.32 14.12
CA ASP A 183 2.80 -29.42 13.16
C ASP A 183 1.35 -29.92 13.08
N VAL A 184 0.61 -29.75 14.17
CA VAL A 184 -0.74 -30.29 14.35
C VAL A 184 -1.83 -29.22 14.40
N SER A 185 -1.54 -27.95 14.08
CA SER A 185 -2.52 -26.84 14.12
C SER A 185 -3.11 -26.48 12.75
N ILE A 186 -4.39 -26.05 12.69
CA ILE A 186 -5.10 -25.67 11.45
C ILE A 186 -4.83 -24.21 11.07
N HIS A 187 -4.77 -23.31 12.06
CA HIS A 187 -4.58 -21.88 11.85
C HIS A 187 -3.51 -21.38 12.80
N ASN A 188 -2.36 -20.94 12.29
CA ASN A 188 -1.39 -20.20 13.09
C ASN A 188 -1.64 -18.73 12.81
N TYR A 189 -2.03 -17.96 13.82
CA TYR A 189 -2.21 -16.52 13.69
C TYR A 189 -0.97 -15.83 14.22
N ASN A 190 -0.23 -15.14 13.36
CA ASN A 190 0.86 -14.26 13.79
C ASN A 190 0.31 -13.20 14.76
N SER A 191 1.15 -12.77 15.72
CA SER A 191 0.81 -11.65 16.59
C SER A 191 0.38 -10.48 15.73
N SER A 192 -0.65 -9.77 16.16
CA SER A 192 -1.17 -8.62 15.44
C SER A 192 -1.06 -7.39 16.32
N SER A 193 -0.41 -6.36 15.79
CA SER A 193 -0.13 -5.11 16.44
C SER A 193 -0.99 -4.00 15.83
N PHE A 194 -1.39 -3.02 16.64
CA PHE A 194 -1.94 -1.75 16.17
C PHE A 194 -1.33 -0.61 16.98
N ILE A 195 -1.29 0.59 16.39
CA ILE A 195 -0.74 1.78 17.04
C ILE A 195 -1.85 2.82 17.20
N VAL A 196 -1.91 3.48 18.35
CA VAL A 196 -2.71 4.70 18.57
C VAL A 196 -1.74 5.84 18.80
N LEU A 197 -1.79 6.86 17.95
CA LEU A 197 -0.83 7.95 17.91
C LEU A 197 -1.54 9.30 17.92
N GLU A 198 -1.17 10.15 18.86
CA GLU A 198 -1.52 11.57 18.89
C GLU A 198 -0.25 12.40 18.71
N ILE A 199 -0.31 13.38 17.82
CA ILE A 199 0.72 14.40 17.62
C ILE A 199 -0.03 15.72 17.62
N PRO A 200 -0.12 16.43 18.76
CA PRO A 200 -1.03 17.56 18.89
C PRO A 200 -0.66 18.75 18.01
N SER A 201 0.63 18.91 17.70
CA SER A 201 1.14 19.96 16.84
C SER A 201 2.44 19.53 16.15
N VAL A 202 2.84 20.32 15.17
CA VAL A 202 4.06 20.15 14.37
C VAL A 202 5.34 20.13 15.23
N GLU A 203 5.31 20.70 16.44
CA GLU A 203 6.42 20.74 17.39
C GLU A 203 6.76 19.37 17.97
N TYR A 204 5.77 18.47 18.05
CA TYR A 204 5.95 17.11 18.60
C TYR A 204 6.53 16.12 17.58
N LEU A 205 6.63 16.51 16.30
CA LEU A 205 7.10 15.62 15.23
C LEU A 205 8.52 15.12 15.43
N GLU A 206 9.43 16.00 15.88
CA GLU A 206 10.84 15.65 16.05
C GLU A 206 11.00 14.49 17.04
N SER A 207 10.25 14.54 18.15
CA SER A 207 10.26 13.49 19.17
C SER A 207 9.75 12.14 18.65
N LEU A 208 8.82 12.13 17.69
CA LEU A 208 8.34 10.89 17.08
C LEU A 208 9.36 10.34 16.07
N ILE A 209 9.91 11.21 15.23
CA ILE A 209 10.89 10.84 14.19
C ILE A 209 12.16 10.30 14.83
N SER A 210 12.62 10.91 15.93
CA SER A 210 13.81 10.49 16.67
C SER A 210 13.58 9.29 17.59
N SER A 211 12.33 8.88 17.83
CA SER A 211 12.03 7.76 18.73
C SER A 211 12.42 6.42 18.10
N SER A 212 13.27 5.68 18.80
CA SER A 212 13.71 4.33 18.42
C SER A 212 12.60 3.28 18.52
N ASP A 213 11.58 3.51 19.35
CA ASP A 213 10.47 2.58 19.56
C ASP A 213 9.66 2.33 18.27
N PHE A 214 9.69 3.31 17.35
CA PHE A 214 9.00 3.24 16.07
C PHE A 214 9.87 2.73 14.91
N ASP A 215 11.18 2.49 15.12
CA ASP A 215 12.11 2.17 14.02
C ASP A 215 11.74 0.87 13.29
N LYS A 216 11.20 -0.12 14.01
CA LYS A 216 10.65 -1.34 13.41
C LYS A 216 9.53 -1.00 12.41
N TYR A 217 8.57 -0.20 12.83
CA TYR A 217 7.38 0.14 12.05
C TYR A 217 7.66 1.13 10.91
N LYS A 218 8.67 2.00 11.07
CA LYS A 218 9.18 2.87 9.99
C LYS A 218 9.71 2.04 8.81
N LYS A 219 10.35 0.89 9.09
CA LYS A 219 10.90 -0.03 8.07
C LYS A 219 9.83 -0.96 7.49
N GLU A 220 8.91 -1.47 8.28
CA GLU A 220 7.88 -2.41 7.81
C GLU A 220 6.84 -1.79 6.88
N GLY A 221 6.63 -0.47 6.92
CA GLY A 221 5.81 0.24 5.92
C GLY A 221 6.40 0.25 4.50
N THR A 222 7.61 -0.28 4.33
CA THR A 222 8.35 -0.28 3.05
C THR A 222 8.45 -1.65 2.39
N CYS A 223 8.24 -2.76 3.12
CA CYS A 223 8.43 -4.10 2.58
C CYS A 223 7.12 -4.77 2.11
N ASN A 224 7.15 -5.34 0.90
CA ASN A 224 6.02 -6.03 0.25
C ASN A 224 5.75 -7.47 0.78
N HIS A 225 6.05 -7.75 2.06
CA HIS A 225 5.82 -9.06 2.69
C HIS A 225 4.73 -8.96 3.77
N PRO A 226 3.44 -8.95 3.40
CA PRO A 226 2.33 -8.82 4.35
C PRO A 226 2.22 -9.98 5.35
N GLU A 227 2.89 -11.11 5.10
CA GLU A 227 2.90 -12.28 5.98
C GLU A 227 3.86 -12.15 7.17
N GLU A 228 4.90 -11.30 7.07
CA GLU A 228 5.87 -11.06 8.15
C GLU A 228 5.54 -9.83 9.01
N ASN A 229 4.68 -8.93 8.52
CA ASN A 229 4.34 -7.69 9.22
C ASN A 229 3.21 -7.92 10.25
N ASP A 230 3.52 -7.74 11.54
CA ASP A 230 2.55 -7.83 12.63
C ASP A 230 1.68 -6.58 12.75
N LEU A 231 2.14 -5.40 12.30
CA LEU A 231 1.38 -4.16 12.38
C LEU A 231 0.25 -4.12 11.34
N LYS A 232 -1.00 -4.05 11.81
CA LYS A 232 -2.19 -4.05 10.95
C LYS A 232 -2.75 -2.66 10.69
N ILE A 233 -2.80 -1.79 11.71
CA ILE A 233 -3.42 -0.46 11.65
C ILE A 233 -2.65 0.54 12.51
N ILE A 234 -2.58 1.79 12.04
CA ILE A 234 -2.21 2.97 12.85
C ILE A 234 -3.42 3.91 12.91
N VAL A 235 -3.89 4.23 14.10
CA VAL A 235 -4.95 5.20 14.35
C VAL A 235 -4.33 6.53 14.75
N HIS A 236 -4.62 7.58 13.98
CA HIS A 236 -4.11 8.93 14.21
C HIS A 236 -5.18 9.83 14.82
N PHE A 237 -4.89 10.41 15.97
CA PHE A 237 -5.62 11.52 16.59
C PHE A 237 -4.97 12.89 16.29
N SER A 238 -4.08 12.93 15.30
CA SER A 238 -3.30 14.12 14.96
C SER A 238 -4.10 15.08 14.05
N PRO A 239 -3.96 16.41 14.21
CA PRO A 239 -4.65 17.38 13.38
C PRO A 239 -4.10 17.36 11.95
N HIS A 240 -4.91 17.88 11.03
CA HIS A 240 -4.64 17.85 9.60
C HIS A 240 -3.34 18.57 9.19
N GLU A 241 -2.91 19.58 9.95
CA GLU A 241 -1.64 20.29 9.73
C GLU A 241 -0.42 19.39 9.93
N VAL A 242 -0.41 18.56 10.97
CA VAL A 242 0.66 17.57 11.20
C VAL A 242 0.65 16.54 10.08
N MET A 243 -0.54 16.07 9.69
CA MET A 243 -0.70 15.11 8.60
C MET A 243 -0.21 15.68 7.26
N LYS A 244 -0.12 17.00 7.10
CA LYS A 244 0.39 17.68 5.89
C LYS A 244 1.88 17.98 5.91
N ASP A 245 2.53 17.97 7.08
CA ASP A 245 3.95 18.28 7.24
C ASP A 245 4.81 17.27 6.46
N SER A 246 5.82 17.77 5.74
CA SER A 246 6.70 16.98 4.87
C SER A 246 7.73 16.14 5.62
N ARG A 247 7.91 16.33 6.93
CA ARG A 247 8.70 15.45 7.80
C ARG A 247 7.88 14.26 8.27
N TYR A 248 6.56 14.43 8.35
CA TYR A 248 5.62 13.40 8.74
C TYR A 248 5.19 12.54 7.55
N ARG A 249 4.99 13.16 6.39
CA ARG A 249 4.80 12.46 5.11
C ARG A 249 6.14 12.19 4.46
N ARG A 250 6.32 11.03 3.83
CA ARG A 250 7.43 10.87 2.88
C ARG A 250 7.26 11.93 1.78
N PRO A 251 8.30 12.72 1.44
CA PRO A 251 8.19 13.74 0.41
C PRO A 251 7.69 13.13 -0.89
N LYS A 252 6.63 13.71 -1.46
CA LYS A 252 6.07 13.25 -2.73
C LYS A 252 7.19 13.25 -3.77
N SER A 253 7.44 12.10 -4.37
CA SER A 253 8.33 11.97 -5.53
C SER A 253 7.45 11.60 -6.70
N LEU A 254 7.40 12.46 -7.71
CA LEU A 254 6.69 12.18 -8.94
C LEU A 254 7.68 11.74 -10.01
N ILE A 255 7.36 10.61 -10.64
CA ILE A 255 8.03 10.06 -11.81
C ILE A 255 7.01 10.08 -12.95
N MET A 256 7.41 10.60 -14.11
CA MET A 256 6.60 10.63 -15.32
C MET A 256 7.24 9.69 -16.35
N LEU A 257 6.43 8.78 -16.89
CA LEU A 257 6.84 7.79 -17.90
C LEU A 257 6.11 8.15 -19.19
N ASP A 258 6.84 8.75 -20.12
CA ASP A 258 6.37 9.47 -21.29
C ASP A 258 5.46 10.67 -20.96
N CYS A 259 5.46 11.65 -21.87
CA CYS A 259 4.65 12.87 -21.75
C CYS A 259 4.24 13.38 -23.14
N GLY A 260 3.15 12.82 -23.64
CA GLY A 260 2.53 13.22 -24.90
C GLY A 260 1.92 14.63 -24.91
N LYS A 261 1.45 15.04 -26.08
CA LYS A 261 0.71 16.29 -26.24
C LYS A 261 -0.53 16.28 -25.34
N GLY A 262 -0.72 17.35 -24.56
CA GLY A 262 -1.91 17.53 -23.72
C GLY A 262 -1.79 16.98 -22.30
N THR A 263 -0.70 16.32 -21.92
CA THR A 263 -0.47 15.83 -20.54
C THR A 263 -0.68 16.92 -19.49
N LEU A 264 -0.11 18.12 -19.68
CA LEU A 264 -0.32 19.23 -18.75
C LEU A 264 -1.79 19.63 -18.63
N ASN A 265 -2.52 19.67 -19.74
CA ASN A 265 -3.93 20.04 -19.74
C ASN A 265 -4.77 19.01 -19.00
N GLN A 266 -4.48 17.71 -19.17
CA GLN A 266 -5.17 16.65 -18.43
C GLN A 266 -4.89 16.75 -16.93
N LEU A 267 -3.64 17.03 -16.51
CA LEU A 267 -3.31 17.29 -15.11
C LEU A 267 -4.12 18.46 -14.55
N VAL A 268 -4.15 19.59 -15.25
CA VAL A 268 -4.92 20.77 -14.81
C VAL A 268 -6.41 20.48 -14.73
N ARG A 269 -6.98 19.72 -15.68
CA ARG A 269 -8.40 19.32 -15.62
C ARG A 269 -8.71 18.42 -14.44
N LEU A 270 -7.78 17.52 -14.08
CA LEU A 270 -7.99 16.50 -13.06
C LEU A 270 -7.82 17.03 -11.62
N MET A 271 -6.87 17.93 -11.39
CA MET A 271 -6.53 18.41 -10.03
C MET A 271 -6.63 19.92 -9.85
N GLY A 272 -6.90 20.67 -10.91
CA GLY A 272 -6.86 22.13 -10.87
C GLY A 272 -5.43 22.67 -11.00
N LYS A 273 -5.34 23.96 -11.28
CA LYS A 273 -4.08 24.64 -11.60
C LYS A 273 -3.09 24.65 -10.43
N ASP A 274 -3.56 24.98 -9.23
CA ASP A 274 -2.70 25.16 -8.06
C ASP A 274 -2.10 23.82 -7.59
N GLU A 275 -2.91 22.77 -7.53
CA GLU A 275 -2.43 21.43 -7.19
C GLU A 275 -1.54 20.86 -8.30
N THR A 276 -1.80 21.18 -9.57
CA THR A 276 -0.89 20.81 -10.68
C THR A 276 0.48 21.43 -10.46
N ARG A 277 0.56 22.73 -10.17
CA ARG A 277 1.83 23.43 -9.91
C ARG A 277 2.53 22.87 -8.68
N SER A 278 1.79 22.61 -7.60
CA SER A 278 2.29 21.93 -6.42
C SER A 278 2.89 20.55 -6.76
N THR A 279 2.20 19.78 -7.59
CA THR A 279 2.63 18.46 -8.05
C THR A 279 3.88 18.54 -8.92
N LEU A 280 3.98 19.51 -9.84
CA LEU A 280 5.14 19.71 -10.70
C LEU A 280 6.40 20.09 -9.92
N ARG A 281 6.28 20.76 -8.77
CA ARG A 281 7.45 20.99 -7.89
C ARG A 281 8.03 19.71 -7.30
N HIS A 282 7.22 18.65 -7.21
CA HIS A 282 7.62 17.32 -6.75
C HIS A 282 8.03 16.37 -7.90
N LEU A 283 8.00 16.83 -9.15
CA LEU A 283 8.49 16.08 -10.31
C LEU A 283 10.01 15.97 -10.28
N LYS A 284 10.49 14.75 -10.09
CA LYS A 284 11.92 14.41 -9.94
C LYS A 284 12.50 13.69 -11.16
N LEU A 285 11.68 12.92 -11.87
CA LEU A 285 12.10 12.13 -13.03
C LEU A 285 11.08 12.20 -14.16
N ILE A 286 11.56 12.42 -15.39
CA ILE A 286 10.84 12.13 -16.62
C ILE A 286 11.64 11.10 -17.41
N PHE A 287 11.03 9.99 -17.77
CA PHE A 287 11.57 9.03 -18.73
C PHE A 287 10.81 9.20 -20.04
N ILE A 288 11.55 9.29 -21.15
CA ILE A 288 11.02 9.23 -22.51
C ILE A 288 11.48 7.92 -23.13
N SER A 289 10.55 7.12 -23.65
CA SER A 289 10.81 5.81 -24.21
C SER A 289 11.48 5.86 -25.59
N HIS A 290 10.97 6.72 -26.49
CA HIS A 290 11.42 6.85 -27.88
C HIS A 290 11.00 8.21 -28.49
N ILE A 291 11.21 8.41 -29.79
CA ILE A 291 11.05 9.70 -30.49
C ILE A 291 9.66 9.98 -31.07
N HIS A 292 8.67 9.09 -30.95
CA HIS A 292 7.35 9.44 -31.47
C HIS A 292 6.70 10.55 -30.66
N GLN A 293 5.98 11.40 -31.38
CA GLN A 293 5.50 12.70 -30.92
C GLN A 293 4.54 12.60 -29.72
N ASP A 294 3.70 11.57 -29.75
CA ASP A 294 2.77 11.17 -28.71
C ASP A 294 3.43 10.77 -27.38
N HIS A 295 4.77 10.60 -27.32
CA HIS A 295 5.49 10.26 -26.10
C HIS A 295 6.30 11.41 -25.50
N HIS A 296 6.58 12.49 -26.24
CA HIS A 296 7.46 13.55 -25.72
C HIS A 296 7.04 14.99 -26.03
N MET A 297 6.03 15.22 -26.88
CA MET A 297 5.64 16.60 -27.24
C MET A 297 5.06 17.42 -26.08
N GLY A 298 4.63 16.80 -24.98
CA GLY A 298 4.19 17.47 -23.76
C GLY A 298 5.33 18.06 -22.92
N LEU A 299 6.58 17.67 -23.19
CA LEU A 299 7.73 18.00 -22.35
C LEU A 299 7.94 19.51 -22.22
N SER A 300 7.82 20.26 -23.31
CA SER A 300 7.97 21.72 -23.30
C SER A 300 6.93 22.40 -22.41
N ALA A 301 5.68 21.95 -22.45
CA ALA A 301 4.61 22.47 -21.61
C ALA A 301 4.85 22.17 -20.13
N ILE A 302 5.25 20.93 -19.80
CA ILE A 302 5.58 20.52 -18.43
C ILE A 302 6.76 21.33 -17.88
N LEU A 303 7.85 21.48 -18.63
CA LEU A 303 9.03 22.25 -18.20
C LEU A 303 8.73 23.73 -18.02
N THR A 304 7.92 24.32 -18.91
CA THR A 304 7.49 25.71 -18.80
C THR A 304 6.64 25.93 -17.54
N GLU A 305 5.66 25.05 -17.29
CA GLU A 305 4.77 25.21 -16.15
C GLU A 305 5.46 24.89 -14.82
N ARG A 306 6.40 23.93 -14.81
CA ARG A 306 7.28 23.66 -13.67
C ARG A 306 8.09 24.89 -13.27
N ARG A 307 8.70 25.60 -14.24
CA ARG A 307 9.42 26.87 -13.98
C ARG A 307 8.53 27.88 -13.27
N LYS A 308 7.33 28.11 -13.81
CA LYS A 308 6.35 29.03 -13.22
C LYS A 308 5.96 28.61 -11.80
N ALA A 309 5.78 27.31 -11.56
CA ALA A 309 5.41 26.78 -10.26
C ALA A 309 6.47 27.04 -9.16
N PHE A 310 7.76 27.10 -9.52
CA PHE A 310 8.82 27.48 -8.59
C PHE A 310 8.92 28.99 -8.38
N LEU A 311 8.78 29.78 -9.45
CA LEU A 311 8.79 31.25 -9.38
C LEU A 311 7.63 31.77 -8.52
N GLU A 312 6.42 31.23 -8.70
CA GLU A 312 5.25 31.60 -7.90
C GLU A 312 5.41 31.25 -6.42
N ALA A 313 6.17 30.20 -6.11
CA ALA A 313 6.44 29.77 -4.75
C ALA A 313 7.66 30.48 -4.10
N ASP A 314 8.28 31.46 -4.79
CA ASP A 314 9.53 32.13 -4.41
C ASP A 314 10.68 31.16 -4.05
N ILE A 315 10.73 30.01 -4.75
CA ILE A 315 11.79 29.02 -4.55
C ILE A 315 12.97 29.37 -5.45
N LYS A 316 13.99 29.97 -4.83
CA LYS A 316 15.20 30.47 -5.54
C LYS A 316 16.15 29.37 -6.02
N SER A 317 16.10 28.19 -5.40
CA SER A 317 16.97 27.07 -5.71
C SER A 317 16.14 25.79 -5.86
N PRO A 318 15.49 25.60 -7.03
CA PRO A 318 14.68 24.42 -7.27
C PRO A 318 15.53 23.13 -7.32
N PRO A 319 15.00 21.99 -6.88
CA PRO A 319 15.70 20.72 -6.97
C PRO A 319 15.85 20.27 -8.43
N PRO A 320 16.89 19.45 -8.72
CA PRO A 320 17.12 18.96 -10.07
C PRO A 320 15.96 18.09 -10.56
N LEU A 321 15.64 18.21 -11.84
CA LEU A 321 14.78 17.29 -12.57
C LEU A 321 15.67 16.41 -13.46
N TYR A 322 15.61 15.10 -13.25
CA TYR A 322 16.28 14.16 -14.14
C TYR A 322 15.41 13.87 -15.35
N ILE A 323 15.98 13.95 -16.55
CA ILE A 323 15.31 13.53 -17.77
C ILE A 323 16.14 12.46 -18.44
N LEU A 324 15.56 11.27 -18.50
CA LEU A 324 16.10 10.10 -19.19
C LEU A 324 15.46 10.08 -20.57
N LEU A 325 16.24 10.24 -21.63
CA LEU A 325 15.71 10.31 -22.98
C LEU A 325 16.60 9.60 -24.00
N PRO A 326 16.04 9.17 -25.14
CA PRO A 326 16.82 8.71 -26.28
C PRO A 326 17.68 9.85 -26.85
N PRO A 327 18.86 9.56 -27.41
CA PRO A 327 19.73 10.59 -27.97
C PRO A 327 19.03 11.48 -29.00
N ASP A 328 18.10 10.91 -29.77
CA ASP A 328 17.42 11.58 -30.87
C ASP A 328 16.37 12.62 -30.39
N VAL A 329 15.88 12.51 -29.15
CA VAL A 329 14.89 13.46 -28.58
C VAL A 329 15.57 14.74 -28.09
N PHE A 330 16.85 14.67 -27.73
CA PHE A 330 17.58 15.82 -27.18
C PHE A 330 17.65 17.03 -28.13
N PRO A 331 17.99 16.88 -29.43
CA PRO A 331 17.97 17.99 -30.38
C PRO A 331 16.60 18.66 -30.52
N VAL A 332 15.51 17.88 -30.46
CA VAL A 332 14.14 18.43 -30.51
C VAL A 332 13.89 19.36 -29.31
N LEU A 333 14.31 18.95 -28.12
CA LEU A 333 14.18 19.77 -26.92
C LEU A 333 15.09 21.02 -26.97
N GLN A 334 16.31 20.89 -27.51
CA GLN A 334 17.21 22.03 -27.71
C GLN A 334 16.60 23.07 -28.65
N ASN A 335 15.94 22.65 -29.74
CA ASN A 335 15.25 23.58 -30.64
C ASN A 335 14.14 24.35 -29.90
N PHE A 336 13.38 23.68 -29.04
CA PHE A 336 12.34 24.35 -28.25
C PHE A 336 12.89 25.35 -27.22
N ARG A 337 14.11 25.16 -26.72
CA ARG A 337 14.76 26.12 -25.80
C ARG A 337 14.93 27.50 -26.43
N HIS A 338 15.12 27.58 -27.74
CA HIS A 338 15.26 28.86 -28.45
C HIS A 338 13.92 29.60 -28.60
N CYS A 339 12.80 28.87 -28.53
CA CYS A 339 11.46 29.42 -28.72
C CYS A 339 10.72 29.66 -27.38
N PHE A 340 11.09 28.94 -26.32
CA PHE A 340 10.35 28.90 -25.06
C PHE A 340 11.26 29.01 -23.83
N ASP A 341 10.78 29.65 -22.77
CA ASP A 341 11.47 29.74 -21.47
C ASP A 341 11.32 28.45 -20.66
N LEU A 342 12.04 27.42 -21.09
CA LEU A 342 12.03 26.09 -20.48
C LEU A 342 12.88 26.06 -19.20
N ASP A 343 12.46 25.28 -18.20
CA ASP A 343 13.24 24.97 -16.99
C ASP A 343 14.42 24.03 -17.29
N ILE A 344 15.35 24.43 -18.16
CA ILE A 344 16.48 23.57 -18.55
C ILE A 344 17.66 23.70 -17.61
N GLN A 345 17.78 24.83 -16.90
CA GLN A 345 18.91 25.10 -16.00
C GLN A 345 18.98 24.10 -14.83
N ASN A 346 17.81 23.62 -14.40
CA ASN A 346 17.70 22.67 -13.29
C ASN A 346 17.49 21.23 -13.77
N VAL A 347 17.77 20.94 -15.04
CA VAL A 347 17.59 19.61 -15.62
C VAL A 347 18.92 18.88 -15.77
N VAL A 348 18.95 17.63 -15.31
CA VAL A 348 20.05 16.70 -15.52
C VAL A 348 19.65 15.66 -16.57
N PHE A 349 20.20 15.82 -17.77
CA PHE A 349 19.99 14.84 -18.85
C PHE A 349 20.90 13.62 -18.71
N ILE A 350 20.31 12.44 -18.88
CA ILE A 350 20.98 11.16 -19.00
C ILE A 350 20.42 10.44 -20.22
N ASP A 351 21.31 10.00 -21.10
CA ASP A 351 20.96 9.22 -22.27
C ASP A 351 20.52 7.80 -21.86
N ASN A 352 19.37 7.35 -22.35
CA ASN A 352 18.85 6.02 -22.09
C ASN A 352 19.85 4.90 -22.42
N ILE A 353 20.73 5.09 -23.41
CA ILE A 353 21.77 4.11 -23.78
C ILE A 353 22.70 3.82 -22.60
N LYS A 354 23.05 4.86 -21.82
CA LYS A 354 23.97 4.76 -20.68
C LYS A 354 23.40 3.99 -19.49
N LEU A 355 22.10 3.70 -19.52
CA LEU A 355 21.39 2.96 -18.47
C LEU A 355 21.18 1.49 -18.80
N THR A 356 21.59 1.06 -20.00
CA THR A 356 21.43 -0.33 -20.44
C THR A 356 22.33 -1.28 -19.64
N GLY A 357 21.93 -2.55 -19.52
CA GLY A 357 22.61 -3.55 -18.66
C GLY A 357 24.10 -3.73 -18.95
N ASN A 358 24.55 -3.43 -20.16
CA ASN A 358 25.95 -3.61 -20.59
C ASN A 358 26.84 -2.39 -20.30
N TYR A 359 26.30 -1.26 -19.83
CA TYR A 359 27.07 -0.04 -19.57
C TYR A 359 27.58 0.02 -18.14
N ASN A 360 28.77 0.60 -17.96
CA ASN A 360 29.32 0.87 -16.63
C ASN A 360 28.52 1.99 -15.93
N LYS A 361 27.74 1.61 -14.92
CA LYS A 361 26.88 2.52 -14.14
C LYS A 361 27.62 3.29 -13.04
N ASN A 362 28.96 3.32 -13.07
CA ASN A 362 29.79 4.06 -12.12
C ASN A 362 30.07 5.52 -12.52
N PHE A 363 29.08 6.23 -13.07
CA PHE A 363 29.22 7.66 -13.36
C PHE A 363 28.43 8.50 -12.35
N TYR A 364 28.95 9.70 -12.04
CA TYR A 364 28.40 10.55 -10.98
C TYR A 364 26.90 10.85 -11.15
N LYS A 365 26.44 11.12 -12.38
CA LYS A 365 25.01 11.41 -12.64
C LYS A 365 24.11 10.22 -12.28
N TYR A 366 24.56 8.98 -12.49
CA TYR A 366 23.80 7.78 -12.13
C TYR A 366 23.69 7.64 -10.62
N ARG A 367 24.81 7.78 -9.90
CA ARG A 367 24.82 7.70 -8.43
C ARG A 367 23.92 8.75 -7.81
N ASN A 368 24.01 9.99 -8.28
CA ASN A 368 23.15 11.07 -7.81
C ASN A 368 21.67 10.82 -8.15
N LEU A 369 21.35 10.27 -9.32
CA LEU A 369 19.99 9.88 -9.70
C LEU A 369 19.43 8.84 -8.72
N THR A 370 20.17 7.76 -8.48
CA THR A 370 19.75 6.67 -7.59
C THR A 370 19.59 7.13 -6.15
N GLU A 371 20.49 7.97 -5.66
CA GLU A 371 20.40 8.54 -4.31
C GLU A 371 19.21 9.51 -4.19
N PHE A 372 19.03 10.41 -5.17
CA PHE A 372 17.97 11.43 -5.16
C PHE A 372 16.55 10.87 -5.25
N LEU A 373 16.39 9.73 -5.92
CA LEU A 373 15.12 9.02 -6.08
C LEU A 373 14.98 7.80 -5.16
N GLU A 374 15.94 7.53 -4.28
CA GLU A 374 15.93 6.37 -3.39
C GLU A 374 15.79 5.04 -4.19
N LEU A 375 16.46 4.97 -5.34
CA LEU A 375 16.46 3.79 -6.21
C LEU A 375 17.71 2.95 -5.97
N GLU A 376 17.50 1.65 -5.71
CA GLU A 376 18.58 0.65 -5.72
C GLU A 376 19.19 0.56 -7.13
N ARG A 377 18.33 0.56 -8.17
CA ARG A 377 18.78 0.37 -9.54
C ARG A 377 17.83 0.99 -10.57
N VAL A 378 18.41 1.64 -11.57
CA VAL A 378 17.73 2.08 -12.80
C VAL A 378 18.36 1.36 -13.99
N THR A 379 17.56 0.66 -14.78
CA THR A 379 18.05 -0.06 -15.96
C THR A 379 17.11 0.12 -17.14
N THR A 380 17.67 0.42 -18.30
CA THR A 380 16.92 0.43 -19.56
C THR A 380 17.23 -0.82 -20.38
N ALA A 381 16.31 -1.21 -21.25
CA ALA A 381 16.48 -2.27 -22.23
C ALA A 381 16.12 -1.74 -23.61
N PHE A 382 16.92 -2.07 -24.61
CA PHE A 382 16.52 -1.85 -25.99
C PHE A 382 15.30 -2.72 -26.32
N VAL A 383 14.29 -2.09 -26.91
CA VAL A 383 13.08 -2.74 -27.40
C VAL A 383 12.92 -2.51 -28.90
N HIS A 384 12.23 -3.44 -29.56
CA HIS A 384 12.02 -3.37 -31.00
C HIS A 384 10.76 -2.57 -31.32
N HIS A 385 10.95 -1.33 -31.79
CA HIS A 385 9.88 -0.45 -32.28
C HIS A 385 10.43 0.48 -33.37
N VAL A 386 11.05 1.61 -32.98
CA VAL A 386 11.90 2.45 -33.85
C VAL A 386 13.33 2.49 -33.32
N ARG A 387 14.24 3.13 -34.06
CA ARG A 387 15.63 3.33 -33.60
C ARG A 387 15.63 4.00 -32.23
N ASN A 388 16.48 3.51 -31.33
CA ASN A 388 16.63 4.03 -29.97
C ASN A 388 15.31 4.05 -29.17
N SER A 389 14.57 2.94 -29.22
CA SER A 389 13.42 2.70 -28.35
C SER A 389 13.82 1.91 -27.11
N PHE A 390 13.31 2.31 -25.95
CA PHE A 390 13.68 1.74 -24.66
C PHE A 390 12.48 1.44 -23.77
N GLY A 391 12.55 0.31 -23.09
CA GLY A 391 11.81 0.09 -21.84
C GLY A 391 12.71 0.37 -20.63
N ILE A 392 12.11 0.58 -19.46
CA ILE A 392 12.81 0.92 -18.21
C ILE A 392 12.32 0.05 -17.04
N ALA A 393 13.26 -0.35 -16.18
CA ALA A 393 13.00 -0.96 -14.89
C ALA A 393 13.57 -0.08 -13.77
N LEU A 394 12.73 0.24 -12.79
CA LEU A 394 13.03 1.02 -11.59
C LEU A 394 12.91 0.11 -10.38
N LYS A 395 14.01 -0.13 -9.68
CA LYS A 395 14.04 -0.87 -8.41
C LYS A 395 14.32 0.12 -7.29
N HIS A 396 13.40 0.23 -6.36
CA HIS A 396 13.50 1.12 -5.20
C HIS A 396 14.17 0.44 -4.01
N ILE A 397 14.80 1.22 -3.13
CA ILE A 397 15.48 0.68 -1.93
C ILE A 397 14.52 -0.02 -0.96
N ASP A 398 13.25 0.38 -0.97
CA ASP A 398 12.17 -0.27 -0.21
C ASP A 398 11.80 -1.66 -0.76
N GLY A 399 12.37 -2.05 -1.90
CA GLY A 399 12.22 -3.39 -2.46
C GLY A 399 11.13 -3.52 -3.52
N TRP A 400 10.34 -2.48 -3.80
CA TRP A 400 9.41 -2.53 -4.93
C TRP A 400 10.14 -2.32 -6.27
N LYS A 401 9.61 -2.93 -7.34
CA LYS A 401 10.12 -2.83 -8.71
C LYS A 401 9.00 -2.56 -9.71
N ILE A 402 9.14 -1.49 -10.49
CA ILE A 402 8.21 -1.11 -11.57
C ILE A 402 8.94 -1.21 -12.92
N VAL A 403 8.24 -1.71 -13.93
CA VAL A 403 8.72 -1.82 -15.31
C VAL A 403 7.76 -1.09 -16.23
N TYR A 404 8.30 -0.32 -17.18
CA TYR A 404 7.52 0.33 -18.24
C TYR A 404 8.11 -0.02 -19.60
N SER A 405 7.25 -0.45 -20.51
CA SER A 405 7.67 -0.99 -21.80
C SER A 405 8.13 0.10 -22.79
N GLY A 406 7.49 1.27 -22.75
CA GLY A 406 7.38 2.11 -23.95
C GLY A 406 6.62 1.36 -25.06
N ASP A 407 6.74 1.83 -26.30
CA ASP A 407 6.22 1.10 -27.45
C ASP A 407 7.20 0.00 -27.85
N CYS A 408 6.69 -1.21 -28.00
CA CYS A 408 7.53 -2.36 -28.32
C CYS A 408 6.77 -3.57 -28.85
N ARG A 409 7.42 -4.28 -29.76
CA ARG A 409 7.20 -5.73 -29.98
C ARG A 409 7.63 -6.54 -28.75
N PRO A 410 7.19 -7.81 -28.64
CA PRO A 410 7.63 -8.69 -27.58
C PRO A 410 9.14 -8.72 -27.40
N SER A 411 9.61 -8.36 -26.19
CA SER A 411 11.03 -8.10 -25.94
C SER A 411 11.57 -8.96 -24.80
N LYS A 412 12.48 -9.87 -25.14
CA LYS A 412 13.23 -10.64 -24.13
C LYS A 412 14.07 -9.73 -23.23
N ASN A 413 14.70 -8.71 -23.79
CA ASN A 413 15.52 -7.78 -23.00
C ASN A 413 14.70 -7.08 -21.92
N LEU A 414 13.45 -6.71 -22.24
CA LEU A 414 12.54 -6.11 -21.25
C LEU A 414 12.16 -7.12 -20.17
N VAL A 415 11.91 -8.37 -20.55
CA VAL A 415 11.64 -9.47 -19.61
C VAL A 415 12.82 -9.66 -18.65
N ASP A 416 14.03 -9.73 -19.17
CA ASP A 416 15.26 -9.97 -18.41
C ASP A 416 15.51 -8.85 -17.37
N ILE A 417 15.36 -7.57 -17.76
CA ILE A 417 15.50 -6.47 -16.79
C ILE A 417 14.30 -6.37 -15.84
N GLY A 418 13.15 -6.89 -16.25
CA GLY A 418 11.86 -6.79 -15.57
C GLY A 418 11.53 -7.95 -14.63
N GLU A 419 12.34 -9.00 -14.60
CA GLU A 419 12.11 -10.22 -13.82
C GLU A 419 11.74 -9.94 -12.34
N ASN A 420 10.71 -10.61 -11.84
CA ASN A 420 10.14 -10.48 -10.50
C ASN A 420 9.73 -9.04 -10.14
N CYS A 421 9.14 -8.30 -11.07
CA CYS A 421 8.62 -6.95 -10.79
C CYS A 421 7.28 -6.98 -10.05
N ASP A 422 7.00 -5.94 -9.27
CA ASP A 422 5.71 -5.77 -8.60
C ASP A 422 4.65 -5.24 -9.56
N LEU A 423 5.06 -4.39 -10.52
CA LEU A 423 4.16 -3.84 -11.52
C LEU A 423 4.87 -3.73 -12.88
N LEU A 424 4.24 -4.30 -13.90
CA LEU A 424 4.54 -4.04 -15.30
C LEU A 424 3.48 -3.10 -15.88
N ILE A 425 3.89 -1.99 -16.48
CA ILE A 425 3.04 -1.13 -17.31
C ILE A 425 3.45 -1.39 -18.76
N HIS A 426 2.58 -2.04 -19.53
CA HIS A 426 2.89 -2.51 -20.88
C HIS A 426 1.95 -1.90 -21.92
N GLU A 427 2.49 -1.55 -23.08
CA GLU A 427 1.68 -1.19 -24.25
C GLU A 427 0.86 -2.39 -24.74
N ALA A 428 -0.35 -2.13 -25.20
CA ALA A 428 -1.25 -3.12 -25.76
C ALA A 428 -2.00 -2.51 -26.96
N THR A 429 -1.23 -1.99 -27.91
CA THR A 429 -1.75 -1.14 -28.99
C THR A 429 -2.78 -1.86 -29.86
N PHE A 430 -2.57 -3.16 -30.12
CA PHE A 430 -3.37 -3.96 -31.04
C PHE A 430 -4.12 -5.10 -30.35
N GLU A 431 -5.30 -5.43 -30.89
CA GLU A 431 -6.02 -6.66 -30.59
C GLU A 431 -5.27 -7.88 -31.16
N ASP A 432 -5.55 -9.08 -30.63
CA ASP A 432 -4.80 -10.28 -30.98
C ASP A 432 -5.00 -10.71 -32.45
N GLU A 433 -6.16 -10.43 -33.04
CA GLU A 433 -6.46 -10.67 -34.44
C GLU A 433 -5.61 -9.80 -35.39
N LEU A 434 -5.10 -8.66 -34.90
CA LEU A 434 -4.26 -7.73 -35.64
C LEU A 434 -2.76 -8.00 -35.44
N PHE A 435 -2.38 -9.22 -35.04
CA PHE A 435 -0.99 -9.63 -34.81
C PHE A 435 -0.02 -9.19 -35.92
N LYS A 436 -0.40 -9.35 -37.20
CA LYS A 436 0.47 -8.97 -38.33
C LYS A 436 0.70 -7.46 -38.39
N GLU A 437 -0.32 -6.66 -38.08
CA GLU A 437 -0.21 -5.21 -38.04
C GLU A 437 0.62 -4.76 -36.84
N ALA A 438 0.44 -5.39 -35.68
CA ALA A 438 1.29 -5.16 -34.50
C ALA A 438 2.76 -5.43 -34.84
N GLU A 439 3.03 -6.55 -35.50
CA GLU A 439 4.37 -6.96 -35.91
C GLU A 439 5.05 -5.95 -36.86
N ILE A 440 4.32 -5.49 -37.88
CA ILE A 440 4.81 -4.54 -38.89
C ILE A 440 5.02 -3.15 -38.28
N ASN A 441 4.09 -2.69 -37.45
CA ASN A 441 4.14 -1.35 -36.84
C ASN A 441 5.02 -1.30 -35.58
N GLY A 442 5.61 -2.42 -35.18
CA GLY A 442 6.57 -2.44 -34.06
C GLY A 442 5.91 -2.41 -32.68
N HIS A 443 4.72 -2.99 -32.53
CA HIS A 443 3.92 -2.98 -31.30
C HIS A 443 3.60 -4.41 -30.80
N SER A 444 2.97 -4.48 -29.62
CA SER A 444 2.47 -5.72 -29.05
C SER A 444 0.95 -5.83 -29.16
N THR A 445 0.47 -7.06 -29.29
CA THR A 445 -0.94 -7.36 -29.04
C THR A 445 -1.22 -7.47 -27.54
N VAL A 446 -2.50 -7.44 -27.15
CA VAL A 446 -2.95 -7.68 -25.78
C VAL A 446 -2.37 -8.97 -25.19
N SER A 447 -2.55 -10.13 -25.83
CA SER A 447 -2.06 -11.40 -25.29
C SER A 447 -0.54 -11.47 -25.24
N GLN A 448 0.16 -10.79 -26.15
CA GLN A 448 1.62 -10.68 -26.11
C GLN A 448 2.11 -9.89 -24.89
N ALA A 449 1.49 -8.75 -24.60
CA ALA A 449 1.79 -7.92 -23.43
C ALA A 449 1.55 -8.70 -22.12
N VAL A 450 0.42 -9.40 -22.02
CA VAL A 450 0.09 -10.25 -20.87
C VAL A 450 1.10 -11.38 -20.70
N LYS A 451 1.45 -12.06 -21.80
CA LYS A 451 2.45 -13.14 -21.78
C LYS A 451 3.82 -12.64 -21.34
N MET A 452 4.20 -11.41 -21.69
CA MET A 452 5.43 -10.80 -21.19
C MET A 452 5.38 -10.55 -19.68
N GLY A 453 4.24 -10.09 -19.15
CA GLY A 453 4.02 -9.98 -17.71
C GLY A 453 4.19 -11.32 -16.99
N ILE A 454 3.60 -12.39 -17.55
CA ILE A 454 3.75 -13.76 -17.02
C ILE A 454 5.21 -14.22 -17.06
N ASN A 455 5.89 -14.03 -18.20
CA ASN A 455 7.31 -14.41 -18.36
C ASN A 455 8.23 -13.60 -17.43
N MET A 456 7.88 -12.37 -17.09
CA MET A 456 8.58 -11.55 -16.10
C MET A 456 8.32 -12.01 -14.67
N ASN A 457 7.40 -12.95 -14.42
CA ASN A 457 6.85 -13.21 -13.09
C ASN A 457 6.40 -11.89 -12.41
N ALA A 458 5.72 -11.03 -13.18
CA ALA A 458 5.21 -9.76 -12.69
C ALA A 458 4.03 -10.02 -11.73
N LYS A 459 4.05 -9.40 -10.54
CA LYS A 459 2.93 -9.55 -9.59
C LYS A 459 1.61 -9.00 -10.17
N PHE A 460 1.70 -7.92 -10.95
CA PHE A 460 0.58 -7.32 -11.64
C PHE A 460 1.00 -6.66 -12.96
N THR A 461 0.12 -6.67 -13.97
CA THR A 461 0.33 -5.99 -15.25
C THR A 461 -0.79 -4.99 -15.55
N ILE A 462 -0.45 -3.74 -15.84
CA ILE A 462 -1.39 -2.74 -16.35
C ILE A 462 -1.14 -2.55 -17.85
N LEU A 463 -2.19 -2.75 -18.63
CA LEU A 463 -2.20 -2.52 -20.08
C LEU A 463 -2.58 -1.08 -20.38
N THR A 464 -1.84 -0.44 -21.28
CA THR A 464 -2.06 0.94 -21.70
C THR A 464 -1.71 1.12 -23.18
N HIS A 465 -1.71 2.37 -23.66
CA HIS A 465 -1.35 2.72 -25.04
C HIS A 465 -2.21 2.00 -26.09
N PHE A 466 -3.52 1.92 -25.83
CA PHE A 466 -4.46 1.35 -26.79
C PHE A 466 -4.57 2.25 -28.03
N SER A 467 -4.68 1.63 -29.21
CA SER A 467 -4.88 2.38 -30.46
C SER A 467 -6.14 3.26 -30.38
N GLN A 468 -5.96 4.57 -30.57
CA GLN A 468 -7.06 5.54 -30.59
C GLN A 468 -8.09 5.30 -31.71
N ARG A 469 -7.75 4.46 -32.70
CA ARG A 469 -8.67 4.06 -33.78
C ARG A 469 -9.75 3.10 -33.27
N TYR A 470 -9.52 2.44 -32.13
CA TYR A 470 -10.44 1.51 -31.50
C TYR A 470 -10.80 2.07 -30.11
N GLN A 471 -11.69 3.07 -30.08
CA GLN A 471 -12.10 3.80 -28.85
C GLN A 471 -13.01 2.99 -27.91
N THR A 472 -12.85 1.67 -27.86
CA THR A 472 -13.72 0.78 -27.11
C THR A 472 -12.94 0.00 -26.07
N LEU A 473 -13.63 -0.52 -25.06
CA LEU A 473 -13.04 -1.44 -24.09
C LEU A 473 -12.29 -2.57 -24.83
N PRO A 474 -11.00 -2.80 -24.58
CA PRO A 474 -10.24 -3.83 -25.29
C PRO A 474 -10.85 -5.19 -24.99
N LEU A 475 -10.99 -6.04 -26.00
CA LEU A 475 -11.55 -7.38 -25.89
C LEU A 475 -10.54 -8.30 -25.19
N LEU A 476 -10.78 -8.61 -23.91
CA LEU A 476 -9.99 -9.56 -23.14
C LEU A 476 -10.68 -10.92 -23.10
N ASP A 477 -9.94 -11.97 -23.37
CA ASP A 477 -10.36 -13.34 -23.08
C ASP A 477 -10.54 -13.52 -21.56
N GLU A 478 -11.55 -14.26 -21.12
CA GLU A 478 -11.76 -14.60 -19.70
C GLU A 478 -10.54 -15.25 -19.04
N ARG A 479 -9.71 -15.96 -19.82
CA ARG A 479 -8.43 -16.51 -19.36
C ARG A 479 -7.45 -15.41 -18.96
N VAL A 480 -7.41 -14.32 -19.71
CA VAL A 480 -6.57 -13.14 -19.42
C VAL A 480 -7.09 -12.39 -18.20
N ILE A 481 -8.41 -12.33 -17.99
CA ILE A 481 -9.02 -11.71 -16.79
C ILE A 481 -8.59 -12.43 -15.50
N LYS A 482 -8.31 -13.74 -15.57
CA LYS A 482 -7.83 -14.51 -14.41
C LYS A 482 -6.36 -14.21 -14.07
N GLU A 483 -5.59 -13.73 -15.04
CA GLU A 483 -4.25 -13.24 -14.79
C GLU A 483 -4.33 -11.91 -14.03
N ASN A 484 -3.33 -11.58 -13.21
CA ASN A 484 -3.28 -10.34 -12.45
C ASN A 484 -3.06 -9.12 -13.38
N VAL A 485 -4.09 -8.80 -14.18
CA VAL A 485 -4.06 -7.83 -15.26
C VAL A 485 -5.14 -6.78 -15.04
N GLY A 486 -4.80 -5.52 -15.31
CA GLY A 486 -5.73 -4.39 -15.32
C GLY A 486 -5.58 -3.56 -16.60
N ILE A 487 -6.63 -2.82 -16.93
CA ILE A 487 -6.65 -1.90 -18.08
C ILE A 487 -6.60 -0.47 -17.57
N ALA A 488 -5.70 0.34 -18.12
CA ALA A 488 -5.62 1.76 -17.83
C ALA A 488 -6.70 2.55 -18.58
N PHE A 489 -7.22 3.57 -17.92
CA PHE A 489 -8.08 4.59 -18.53
C PHE A 489 -7.52 5.98 -18.24
N ASP A 490 -7.84 6.94 -19.10
CA ASP A 490 -7.51 8.34 -18.86
C ASP A 490 -7.98 8.78 -17.47
N ASN A 491 -7.07 9.43 -16.73
CA ASN A 491 -7.29 9.94 -15.37
C ASN A 491 -7.46 8.88 -14.27
N MET A 492 -7.29 7.60 -14.59
CA MET A 492 -7.29 6.53 -13.60
C MET A 492 -6.19 6.77 -12.55
N LYS A 493 -6.56 6.65 -11.27
CA LYS A 493 -5.63 6.71 -10.13
C LYS A 493 -5.77 5.43 -9.33
N VAL A 494 -4.65 4.74 -9.15
CA VAL A 494 -4.61 3.48 -8.40
C VAL A 494 -3.38 3.44 -7.52
N THR A 495 -3.52 2.79 -6.37
CA THR A 495 -2.44 2.42 -5.47
C THR A 495 -2.06 0.95 -5.67
N PHE A 496 -0.91 0.52 -5.13
CA PHE A 496 -0.53 -0.89 -5.14
C PHE A 496 -1.57 -1.81 -4.46
N GLN A 497 -2.31 -1.28 -3.47
CA GLN A 497 -3.36 -2.01 -2.78
C GLN A 497 -4.60 -2.19 -3.66
N ASP A 498 -4.82 -1.30 -4.63
CA ASP A 498 -5.97 -1.37 -5.54
C ASP A 498 -5.77 -2.40 -6.66
N LEU A 499 -4.52 -2.71 -7.02
CA LEU A 499 -4.19 -3.55 -8.18
C LEU A 499 -4.95 -4.89 -8.21
N PRO A 500 -4.99 -5.69 -7.13
CA PRO A 500 -5.70 -6.98 -7.14
C PRO A 500 -7.20 -6.85 -7.42
N TYR A 501 -7.79 -5.67 -7.20
CA TYR A 501 -9.21 -5.42 -7.44
C TYR A 501 -9.51 -5.05 -8.90
N LEU A 502 -8.52 -4.52 -9.64
CA LEU A 502 -8.72 -4.08 -11.03
C LEU A 502 -9.16 -5.20 -11.97
N ARG A 503 -8.65 -6.42 -11.78
CA ARG A 503 -9.07 -7.59 -12.57
C ARG A 503 -10.56 -7.92 -12.42
N HIS A 504 -11.16 -7.56 -11.28
CA HIS A 504 -12.58 -7.78 -11.00
C HIS A 504 -13.48 -6.72 -11.62
N MET A 505 -12.92 -5.59 -12.09
CA MET A 505 -13.69 -4.52 -12.71
C MET A 505 -14.08 -4.82 -14.16
N TYR A 506 -13.32 -5.65 -14.87
CA TYR A 506 -13.52 -5.85 -16.31
C TYR A 506 -14.91 -6.36 -16.69
N PRO A 507 -15.50 -7.38 -16.01
CA PRO A 507 -16.87 -7.80 -16.29
C PRO A 507 -17.88 -6.65 -16.13
N THR A 508 -17.70 -5.81 -15.11
CA THR A 508 -18.57 -4.65 -14.90
C THR A 508 -18.37 -3.58 -15.97
N LEU A 509 -17.12 -3.31 -16.37
CA LEU A 509 -16.83 -2.38 -17.46
C LEU A 509 -17.43 -2.84 -18.79
N LYS A 510 -17.41 -4.14 -19.06
CA LYS A 510 -18.04 -4.73 -20.25
C LYS A 510 -19.55 -4.48 -20.31
N GLU A 511 -20.23 -4.58 -19.17
CA GLU A 511 -21.67 -4.25 -19.08
C GLU A 511 -21.93 -2.75 -19.22
N ILE A 512 -21.08 -1.89 -18.63
CA ILE A 512 -21.22 -0.42 -18.73
C ILE A 512 -21.04 0.05 -20.17
N PHE A 513 -20.06 -0.51 -20.89
CA PHE A 513 -19.72 -0.16 -22.26
C PHE A 513 -20.25 -1.18 -23.26
N TYR A 514 -21.43 -1.78 -23.00
CA TYR A 514 -21.96 -2.88 -23.79
C TYR A 514 -22.15 -2.52 -25.27
N GLU A 515 -22.64 -1.32 -25.58
CA GLU A 515 -22.85 -0.87 -26.96
C GLU A 515 -21.52 -0.74 -27.72
N ASP A 516 -20.51 -0.16 -27.09
CA ASP A 516 -19.15 -0.06 -27.64
C ASP A 516 -18.53 -1.45 -27.84
N PHE A 517 -18.75 -2.35 -26.87
CA PHE A 517 -18.29 -3.74 -26.94
C PHE A 517 -18.91 -4.49 -28.13
N GLN A 518 -20.22 -4.35 -28.35
CA GLN A 518 -20.93 -4.99 -29.47
C GLN A 518 -20.44 -4.48 -30.82
N GLN A 519 -20.18 -3.17 -30.94
CA GLN A 519 -19.63 -2.60 -32.17
C GLN A 519 -18.23 -3.13 -32.48
N SER A 520 -17.38 -3.25 -31.46
CA SER A 520 -16.02 -3.76 -31.64
C SER A 520 -15.97 -5.25 -31.92
N ASP A 521 -16.79 -6.07 -31.26
CA ASP A 521 -16.88 -7.49 -31.59
C ASP A 521 -17.42 -7.72 -33.01
N ALA A 522 -18.39 -6.91 -33.46
CA ALA A 522 -18.86 -6.94 -34.85
C ALA A 522 -17.76 -6.53 -35.86
N GLN A 523 -16.95 -5.51 -35.55
CA GLN A 523 -15.80 -5.14 -36.38
C GLN A 523 -14.73 -6.25 -36.40
N ARG A 524 -14.48 -6.89 -35.25
CA ARG A 524 -13.54 -8.01 -35.12
C ARG A 524 -13.97 -9.20 -35.97
N LEU A 525 -15.26 -9.56 -35.93
CA LEU A 525 -15.83 -10.62 -36.75
C LEU A 525 -15.67 -10.29 -38.24
N ARG A 526 -15.94 -9.05 -38.67
CA ARG A 526 -15.76 -8.62 -40.07
C ARG A 526 -14.31 -8.71 -40.58
N ARG A 527 -13.31 -8.66 -39.70
CA ARG A 527 -11.90 -8.81 -40.08
C ARG A 527 -11.44 -10.27 -40.11
N SER A 528 -12.21 -11.16 -39.48
CA SER A 528 -11.92 -12.59 -39.36
C SER A 528 -12.45 -13.41 -40.54
N PHE A 529 -13.32 -12.81 -41.37
CA PHE A 529 -13.82 -13.33 -42.65
C PHE A 529 -13.25 -12.50 -43.80
#